data_AF-A0A7V3T0V5-F1
#
_entry.id   AF-A0A7V3T0V5-F1
#
_cell.length_a   1.000
_cell.length_b   1.000
_cell.length_c   1.000
_cell.angle_alpha   90.00
_cell.angle_beta   90.00
_cell.angle_gamma   90.00
#
_symmetry.space_group_name_H-M   'P 1'
#
loop_
_entity.id
_entity.type
_entity.pdbx_description
1 polymer ?
#
loop_
_entity_poly.entity_id
_entity_poly.type
_entity_poly.pdbx_seq_one_letter_code
_entity_poly.pdbx_strand_id
1 'polypeptide(L)' 'VIPDEFAVGYGLDYHGKYRNLPDVCILVNG' A
#
# COMPACT_ATOMS: atom_id res chain seq x y z
N VAL A 1 -0.12 14.87 -9.49
CA VAL A 1 -1.48 14.30 -9.38
C VAL A 1 -1.34 12.97 -8.65
N ILE A 2 -2.31 12.57 -7.82
CA ILE A 2 -2.29 11.28 -7.12
C ILE A 2 -3.37 10.41 -7.78
N PRO A 3 -3.06 9.19 -8.25
CA PRO A 3 -4.04 8.31 -8.87
C PRO A 3 -4.99 7.72 -7.82
N ASP A 4 -6.17 7.28 -8.25
CA ASP A 4 -7.14 6.57 -7.41
C ASP A 4 -6.79 5.07 -7.37
N GLU A 5 -5.70 4.76 -6.67
CA GLU A 5 -5.15 3.41 -6.51
C GLU A 5 -4.99 3.08 -5.02
N PHE A 6 -5.07 1.80 -4.67
CA PHE A 6 -4.97 1.37 -3.28
C PHE A 6 -3.50 1.25 -2.85
N ALA A 7 -3.02 2.25 -2.09
CA ALA A 7 -1.65 2.30 -1.59
C ALA A 7 -1.46 1.53 -0.27
N VAL A 8 -0.32 0.85 -0.14
CA VAL A 8 0.14 0.15 1.07
C VAL A 8 1.62 0.43 1.33
N GLY A 9 2.15 0.04 2.49
CA GLY A 9 3.57 0.27 2.82
C GLY A 9 3.83 1.58 3.55
N TYR A 10 5.04 1.75 4.08
CA TYR A 10 5.42 2.91 4.89
C TYR A 10 4.43 3.20 6.04
N GLY A 11 3.97 2.13 6.71
CA GLY A 11 2.96 2.20 7.78
C GLY A 11 1.51 2.07 7.31
N LEU A 12 1.22 2.20 6.01
CA LEU A 12 -0.10 1.91 5.45
C LEU A 12 -0.32 0.40 5.34
N ASP A 13 -1.54 -0.05 5.64
CA ASP A 13 -1.86 -1.47 5.74
C ASP A 13 -3.04 -1.91 4.86
N TYR A 14 -3.05 -3.21 4.57
CA TYR A 14 -4.22 -3.93 4.06
C TYR A 14 -4.44 -5.18 4.90
N HIS A 15 -5.55 -5.23 5.65
CA HIS A 15 -5.87 -6.30 6.60
C HIS A 15 -4.71 -6.57 7.59
N GLY A 16 -4.07 -5.52 8.09
CA GLY A 16 -2.95 -5.58 9.03
C GLY A 16 -1.60 -5.97 8.43
N LYS A 17 -1.51 -6.22 7.12
CA LYS A 17 -0.28 -6.57 6.38
C LYS A 17 0.38 -5.33 5.77
N TYR A 18 1.63 -5.47 5.33
CA TYR A 18 2.39 -4.49 4.54
C TYR A 18 2.90 -3.21 5.25
N ARG A 19 2.54 -2.97 6.52
CA ARG A 19 3.02 -1.80 7.30
C ARG A 19 4.53 -1.61 7.31
N ASN A 20 5.29 -2.70 7.27
CA ASN A 20 6.75 -2.71 7.41
C ASN A 20 7.49 -2.58 6.07
N LEU A 21 6.80 -2.44 4.94
CA LEU A 21 7.48 -2.17 3.66
C LEU A 21 8.16 -0.80 3.74
N PRO A 22 9.42 -0.69 3.29
CA PRO A 22 10.17 0.56 3.35
C PRO A 22 9.62 1.62 2.37
N ASP A 23 8.88 1.17 1.35
CA ASP A 23 8.35 2.00 0.28
C ASP A 23 6.81 2.00 0.27
N VAL A 24 6.22 3.01 -0.37
CA VAL A 24 4.80 3.02 -0.73
C VAL A 24 4.61 2.20 -2.00
N CYS A 25 3.70 1.24 -1.97
CA CYS A 25 3.40 0.33 -3.08
C CYS A 25 1.92 0.36 -3.44
N ILE A 26 1.58 -0.05 -4.65
CA ILE A 26 0.20 -0.20 -5.11
C ILE A 26 -0.22 -1.66 -4.98
N LEU A 27 -1.31 -1.91 -4.27
CA LEU A 27 -1.88 -3.25 -4.14
C LEU A 27 -2.70 -3.58 -5.38
N VAL A 28 -2.17 -4.49 -6.20
CA VAL A 28 -2.88 -5.01 -7.37
C VAL A 28 -3.76 -6.18 -6.91
N ASN A 29 -5.07 -6.01 -6.94
CA ASN A 29 -5.99 -7.15 -6.80
C ASN A 29 -5.95 -7.98 -8.08
N GLY A 30 -5.65 -9.27 -7.94
CA GLY A 30 -5.91 -10.28 -8.97
C GLY A 30 -7.32 -10.80 -8.89
#